data_AF-A0A942N7U9-F1
#
_entry.id   AF-A0A942N7U9-F1
#
_cell.length_a   1.000
_cell.length_b   1.000
_cell.length_c   1.000
_cell.angle_alpha   90.00
_cell.angle_beta   90.00
_cell.angle_gamma   90.00
#
_symmetry.space_group_name_H-M   'P 1'
#
loop_
_entity.id
_entity.type
_entity.pdbx_description
1 polymer ?
#
loop_
_entity_poly.entity_id
_entity_poly.type
_entity_poly.pdbx_seq_one_letter_code
_entity_poly.pdbx_strand_id
1 'polypeptide(L)'
;MVERVCIFPCGGIKFTESTVARIAAYIVNEDLLPRKTMILCVPAFLRGVEEDLVMVEDYPTIVIDCHEESCGTNLLYLAGVTPAARVFIPDIAAETGLSYGNARRELESEANDLARAVADAAVLAATAMLESPEYIFPKQKVKTQACLAQGKIPVNPFHYERVAGGIYKPKDMPDFFAKESVS
;
A
#
# COMPACT_ATOMS: atom_id res chain seq x y z
N MET A 1 -6.19 17.37 9.01
CA MET A 1 -6.48 15.96 9.34
C MET A 1 -6.72 15.24 8.03
N VAL A 2 -6.19 14.02 7.90
CA VAL A 2 -6.41 13.20 6.70
C VAL A 2 -7.88 12.77 6.65
N GLU A 3 -8.57 13.03 5.55
CA GLU A 3 -9.97 12.64 5.41
C GLU A 3 -10.14 11.19 4.96
N ARG A 4 -9.23 10.73 4.08
CA ARG A 4 -9.21 9.38 3.51
C ARG A 4 -7.78 8.89 3.24
N VAL A 5 -7.62 7.58 3.18
CA VAL A 5 -6.37 6.90 2.81
C VAL A 5 -6.58 6.11 1.52
N CYS A 6 -5.66 6.23 0.57
CA CYS A 6 -5.67 5.47 -0.67
C CYS A 6 -4.98 4.12 -0.45
N ILE A 7 -5.63 3.01 -0.81
CA ILE A 7 -5.06 1.66 -0.78
C ILE A 7 -4.69 1.27 -2.21
N PHE A 8 -3.41 1.04 -2.43
CA PHE A 8 -2.89 0.61 -3.72
C PHE A 8 -2.40 -0.85 -3.62
N PRO A 9 -3.24 -1.83 -3.96
CA PRO A 9 -2.80 -3.21 -4.10
C PRO A 9 -1.98 -3.42 -5.37
N CYS A 10 -0.88 -4.18 -5.28
CA CYS A 10 -0.12 -4.62 -6.45
C CYS A 10 -1.05 -5.26 -7.51
N GLY A 11 -0.92 -4.82 -8.77
CA GLY A 11 -1.79 -5.21 -9.87
C GLY A 11 -1.52 -6.59 -10.51
N GLY A 12 -0.68 -7.44 -9.91
CA GLY A 12 -0.34 -8.74 -10.47
C GLY A 12 -1.57 -9.61 -10.74
N ILE A 13 -1.60 -10.29 -11.89
CA ILE A 13 -2.75 -11.10 -12.32
C ILE A 13 -2.41 -12.61 -12.31
N LYS A 14 -1.13 -12.94 -12.36
CA LYS A 14 -0.65 -14.32 -12.59
C LYS A 14 -0.37 -15.11 -11.31
N PHE A 15 -0.36 -14.47 -10.15
CA PHE A 15 0.15 -15.01 -8.90
C PHE A 15 -0.92 -14.93 -7.81
N THR A 16 -0.97 -15.92 -6.92
CA THR A 16 -1.98 -16.01 -5.85
C THR A 16 -1.77 -14.90 -4.82
N GLU A 17 -0.52 -14.53 -4.58
CA GLU A 17 -0.06 -13.43 -3.74
C GLU A 17 -0.68 -12.09 -4.15
N SER A 18 -0.91 -11.89 -5.45
CA SER A 18 -1.59 -10.70 -5.95
C SER A 18 -3.12 -10.76 -5.78
N THR A 19 -3.70 -11.97 -5.70
CA THR A 19 -5.10 -12.12 -5.26
C THR A 19 -5.22 -11.80 -3.78
N VAL A 20 -4.30 -12.25 -2.93
CA VAL A 20 -4.22 -11.87 -1.50
C VAL A 20 -4.18 -10.33 -1.36
N ALA A 21 -3.31 -9.64 -2.10
CA ALA A 21 -3.21 -8.18 -2.06
C ALA A 21 -4.55 -7.48 -2.42
N ARG A 22 -5.23 -7.94 -3.47
CA ARG A 22 -6.50 -7.38 -3.92
C ARG A 22 -7.63 -7.64 -2.92
N ILE A 23 -7.75 -8.87 -2.42
CA ILE A 23 -8.74 -9.23 -1.40
C ILE A 23 -8.51 -8.44 -0.12
N ALA A 24 -7.25 -8.27 0.31
CA ALA A 24 -6.92 -7.42 1.45
C ALA A 24 -7.40 -5.98 1.23
N ALA A 25 -7.18 -5.38 0.05
CA ALA A 25 -7.66 -4.04 -0.26
C ALA A 25 -9.20 -3.93 -0.21
N TYR A 26 -9.93 -4.94 -0.69
CA TYR A 26 -11.39 -5.01 -0.56
C TYR A 26 -11.84 -5.12 0.90
N ILE A 27 -11.24 -6.00 1.70
CA ILE A 27 -11.53 -6.12 3.14
C ILE A 27 -11.33 -4.77 3.85
N VAL A 28 -10.22 -4.09 3.57
CA VAL A 28 -9.97 -2.75 4.14
C VAL A 28 -11.09 -1.78 3.76
N ASN A 29 -11.44 -1.73 2.48
CA ASN A 29 -12.31 -0.68 1.95
C ASN A 29 -13.82 -0.93 2.13
N GLU A 30 -14.24 -2.18 2.15
CA GLU A 30 -15.65 -2.56 2.23
C GLU A 30 -16.05 -2.91 3.67
N ASP A 31 -15.17 -3.59 4.41
CA ASP A 31 -15.53 -4.13 5.72
C ASP A 31 -14.97 -3.29 6.89
N LEU A 32 -13.67 -2.95 6.85
CA LEU A 32 -12.97 -2.44 8.04
C LEU A 32 -12.95 -0.91 8.14
N LEU A 33 -12.74 -0.20 7.02
CA LEU A 33 -12.65 1.26 6.97
C LEU A 33 -13.55 1.85 5.85
N PRO A 34 -14.84 1.48 5.78
CA PRO A 34 -15.73 1.96 4.74
C PRO A 34 -15.81 3.49 4.75
N ARG A 35 -15.72 4.08 3.55
CA ARG A 35 -15.76 5.55 3.31
C ARG A 35 -14.56 6.34 3.90
N LYS A 36 -13.64 5.67 4.58
CA LYS A 36 -12.37 6.21 5.07
C LYS A 36 -11.19 5.82 4.19
N THR A 37 -11.37 4.83 3.33
CA THR A 37 -10.38 4.47 2.33
C THR A 37 -10.94 4.57 0.91
N MET A 38 -10.04 4.51 -0.07
CA MET A 38 -10.33 4.40 -1.50
C MET A 38 -9.36 3.38 -2.09
N ILE A 39 -9.79 2.60 -3.09
CA ILE A 39 -8.89 1.66 -3.79
C ILE A 39 -8.39 2.31 -5.08
N LEU A 40 -7.07 2.37 -5.26
CA LEU A 40 -6.46 2.87 -6.49
C LEU A 40 -6.57 1.83 -7.60
N CYS A 41 -7.02 2.25 -8.78
CA CYS A 41 -7.06 1.38 -9.96
C CYS A 41 -5.79 1.56 -10.78
N VAL A 42 -4.89 0.56 -10.76
CA VAL A 42 -3.61 0.62 -11.50
C VAL A 42 -3.78 1.00 -12.97
N PRO A 43 -4.67 0.37 -13.76
CA PRO A 43 -4.90 0.79 -15.15
C PRO A 43 -5.37 2.24 -15.28
N ALA A 44 -6.27 2.71 -14.42
CA ALA A 44 -6.79 4.08 -14.49
C ALA A 44 -5.72 5.11 -14.15
N PHE A 45 -4.97 4.87 -13.07
CA PHE A 45 -3.80 5.66 -12.69
C PHE A 45 -2.78 5.77 -13.84
N LEU A 46 -2.44 4.63 -14.47
CA LEU A 46 -1.53 4.59 -15.61
C LEU A 46 -2.03 5.33 -16.85
N ARG A 47 -3.35 5.42 -17.01
CA ARG A 47 -3.98 6.16 -18.11
C ARG A 47 -4.16 7.64 -17.79
N GLY A 48 -3.75 8.09 -16.61
CA GLY A 48 -3.90 9.47 -16.18
C GLY A 48 -5.36 9.87 -15.97
N VAL A 49 -6.19 8.93 -15.50
CA VAL A 49 -7.56 9.22 -15.08
C VAL A 49 -7.51 10.18 -13.89
N GLU A 50 -8.18 11.33 -14.02
CA GLU A 50 -8.06 12.46 -13.08
C GLU A 50 -8.38 12.03 -11.65
N GLU A 51 -9.42 11.22 -11.46
CA GLU A 51 -9.84 10.73 -10.15
C GLU A 51 -8.71 9.97 -9.44
N ASP A 52 -8.04 9.05 -10.13
CA ASP A 52 -6.92 8.26 -9.58
C ASP A 52 -5.66 9.10 -9.37
N LEU A 53 -5.42 10.12 -10.20
CA LEU A 53 -4.32 11.07 -9.99
C LEU A 53 -4.55 11.87 -8.69
N VAL A 54 -5.75 12.44 -8.51
CA VAL A 54 -6.10 13.19 -7.31
C VAL A 54 -5.99 12.32 -6.06
N MET A 55 -6.37 11.03 -6.13
CA MET A 55 -6.23 10.10 -5.00
C MET A 55 -4.80 10.05 -4.46
N VAL A 56 -3.79 9.92 -5.33
CA VAL A 56 -2.38 9.80 -4.88
C VAL A 56 -1.72 11.14 -4.60
N GLU A 57 -2.19 12.23 -5.22
CA GLU A 57 -1.66 13.58 -5.01
C GLU A 57 -2.12 14.17 -3.67
N ASP A 58 -3.39 13.97 -3.32
CA ASP A 58 -4.04 14.66 -2.21
C ASP A 58 -4.16 13.81 -0.93
N TYR A 59 -4.08 12.49 -1.05
CA TYR A 59 -4.30 11.58 0.08
C TYR A 59 -3.12 10.63 0.29
N PRO A 60 -2.79 10.28 1.55
CA PRO A 60 -1.77 9.29 1.83
C PRO A 60 -2.11 7.97 1.16
N THR A 61 -1.13 7.40 0.47
CA THR A 61 -1.27 6.13 -0.24
C THR A 61 -0.52 5.02 0.50
N ILE A 62 -1.21 3.95 0.86
CA ILE A 62 -0.62 2.71 1.36
C ILE A 62 -0.48 1.75 0.17
N VAL A 63 0.75 1.43 -0.19
CA VAL A 63 1.01 0.41 -1.23
C VAL A 63 1.10 -0.97 -0.59
N ILE A 64 0.40 -1.96 -1.15
CA ILE A 64 0.48 -3.36 -0.73
C ILE A 64 1.28 -4.11 -1.79
N ASP A 65 2.55 -4.39 -1.47
CA ASP A 65 3.46 -5.13 -2.36
C ASP A 65 3.53 -6.61 -1.95
N CYS A 66 3.41 -7.50 -2.94
CA CYS A 66 3.35 -8.95 -2.73
C CYS A 66 4.64 -9.70 -3.12
N HIS A 67 5.58 -9.06 -3.81
CA HIS A 67 6.85 -9.66 -4.23
C HIS A 67 8.01 -8.67 -4.08
N GLU A 68 9.24 -9.17 -4.08
CA GLU A 68 10.46 -8.36 -3.93
C GLU A 68 10.62 -7.31 -5.04
N GLU A 69 10.13 -7.60 -6.24
CA GLU A 69 10.12 -6.67 -7.37
C GLU A 69 9.30 -5.40 -7.06
N SER A 70 8.41 -5.45 -6.07
CA SER A 70 7.72 -4.27 -5.51
C SER A 70 7.04 -3.41 -6.59
N CYS A 71 6.31 -4.07 -7.51
CA CYS A 71 5.73 -3.42 -8.69
C CYS A 71 4.85 -2.20 -8.35
N GLY A 72 4.15 -2.21 -7.20
CA GLY A 72 3.36 -1.06 -6.77
C GLY A 72 4.23 0.12 -6.35
N THR A 73 5.23 -0.14 -5.49
CA THR A 73 6.25 0.84 -5.10
C THR A 73 6.94 1.45 -6.32
N ASN A 74 7.37 0.60 -7.25
CA ASN A 74 8.08 1.02 -8.46
C ASN A 74 7.21 1.89 -9.36
N LEU A 75 5.91 1.60 -9.44
CA LEU A 75 4.97 2.41 -10.19
C LEU A 75 4.86 3.83 -9.62
N LEU A 76 4.69 3.95 -8.30
CA LEU A 76 4.62 5.26 -7.64
C LEU A 76 5.94 6.04 -7.81
N TYR A 77 7.08 5.36 -7.69
CA TYR A 77 8.39 5.98 -7.92
C TYR A 77 8.53 6.55 -9.34
N LEU A 78 8.16 5.77 -10.36
CA LEU A 78 8.18 6.23 -11.75
C LEU A 78 7.19 7.38 -12.01
N ALA A 79 6.07 7.40 -11.30
CA ALA A 79 5.10 8.51 -11.33
C ALA A 79 5.58 9.74 -10.54
N GLY A 80 6.72 9.67 -9.85
CA GLY A 80 7.29 10.76 -9.08
C GLY A 80 6.55 11.06 -7.78
N VAL A 81 5.81 10.09 -7.24
CA VAL A 81 5.06 10.20 -5.98
C VAL A 81 5.58 9.18 -4.98
N THR A 82 5.65 9.56 -3.71
CA THR A 82 6.07 8.70 -2.62
C THR A 82 4.83 8.19 -1.88
N PRO A 83 4.67 6.87 -1.64
CA PRO A 83 3.59 6.37 -0.79
C PRO A 83 3.78 6.83 0.65
N ALA A 84 2.69 6.92 1.41
CA ALA A 84 2.77 7.20 2.86
C ALA A 84 3.30 5.98 3.64
N ALA A 85 2.92 4.78 3.22
CA ALA A 85 3.40 3.53 3.81
C ALA A 85 3.42 2.41 2.77
N ARG A 86 4.16 1.36 3.09
CA ARG A 86 4.14 0.07 2.40
C ARG A 86 3.74 -1.02 3.37
N VAL A 87 2.81 -1.87 2.93
CA VAL A 87 2.51 -3.15 3.55
C VAL A 87 3.14 -4.22 2.68
N PHE A 88 4.02 -5.04 3.26
CA PHE A 88 4.76 -6.06 2.52
C PHE A 88 4.33 -7.46 2.92
N ILE A 89 3.62 -8.14 2.00
CA ILE A 89 2.98 -9.43 2.28
C ILE A 89 4.00 -10.52 2.66
N PRO A 90 5.19 -10.64 2.01
CA PRO A 90 6.17 -11.66 2.39
C PRO A 90 6.58 -11.63 3.86
N ASP A 91 6.73 -10.45 4.45
CA ASP A 91 7.06 -10.34 5.87
C ASP A 91 5.88 -10.74 6.75
N ILE A 92 4.66 -10.36 6.38
CA ILE A 92 3.45 -10.77 7.10
C ILE A 92 3.26 -12.29 7.04
N ALA A 93 3.46 -12.90 5.88
CA ALA A 93 3.41 -14.35 5.70
C ALA A 93 4.48 -15.05 6.53
N ALA A 94 5.72 -14.52 6.55
CA ALA A 94 6.79 -15.06 7.38
C ALA A 94 6.51 -14.95 8.88
N GLU A 95 5.95 -13.83 9.33
CA GLU A 95 5.62 -13.57 10.74
C GLU A 95 4.44 -14.39 11.24
N THR A 96 3.42 -14.59 10.40
CA THR A 96 2.20 -15.34 10.75
C THR A 96 2.32 -16.83 10.48
N GLY A 97 3.24 -17.25 9.61
CA GLY A 97 3.36 -18.61 9.11
C GLY A 97 2.28 -19.00 8.09
N LEU A 98 1.47 -18.06 7.61
CA LEU A 98 0.37 -18.32 6.69
C LEU A 98 0.85 -18.42 5.24
N SER A 99 0.28 -19.38 4.51
CA SER A 99 0.55 -19.60 3.08
C SER A 99 -0.27 -18.69 2.15
N TYR A 100 0.27 -18.43 0.97
CA TYR A 100 -0.45 -17.77 -0.13
C TYR A 100 -1.51 -18.65 -0.78
N GLY A 101 -1.50 -19.96 -0.52
CA GLY A 101 -2.35 -20.94 -1.20
C GLY A 101 -1.96 -21.19 -2.66
N ASN A 102 -2.69 -22.07 -3.35
CA ASN A 102 -2.37 -22.49 -4.72
C ASN A 102 -3.41 -22.02 -5.75
N ALA A 103 -4.60 -21.64 -5.30
CA ALA A 103 -5.71 -21.24 -6.14
C ALA A 103 -5.78 -19.72 -6.36
N ARG A 104 -5.58 -19.28 -7.62
CA ARG A 104 -5.57 -17.85 -7.98
C ARG A 104 -6.95 -17.19 -8.05
N ARG A 105 -8.00 -17.97 -8.35
CA ARG A 105 -9.36 -17.46 -8.62
C ARG A 105 -10.16 -17.26 -7.34
N GLU A 106 -10.01 -18.19 -6.42
CA GLU A 106 -10.69 -18.22 -5.14
C GLU A 106 -9.65 -18.65 -4.12
N LEU A 107 -9.45 -17.81 -3.11
CA LEU A 107 -8.46 -18.09 -2.08
C LEU A 107 -8.96 -19.24 -1.20
N GLU A 108 -8.04 -20.12 -0.83
CA GLU A 108 -8.25 -21.14 0.20
C GLU A 108 -8.35 -20.48 1.58
N SER A 109 -8.85 -21.19 2.60
CA SER A 109 -9.05 -20.62 3.94
C SER A 109 -7.79 -19.94 4.48
N GLU A 110 -6.65 -20.61 4.41
CA GLU A 110 -5.38 -20.08 4.92
C GLU A 110 -4.91 -18.83 4.16
N ALA A 111 -5.14 -18.78 2.84
CA ALA A 111 -4.82 -17.61 2.03
C ALA A 111 -5.79 -16.43 2.28
N ASN A 112 -7.05 -16.73 2.65
CA ASN A 112 -7.98 -15.71 3.15
C ASN A 112 -7.53 -15.16 4.51
N ASP A 113 -7.04 -16.03 5.40
CA ASP A 113 -6.48 -15.60 6.68
C ASP A 113 -5.25 -14.69 6.47
N LEU A 114 -4.39 -15.01 5.50
CA LEU A 114 -3.29 -14.13 5.12
C LEU A 114 -3.79 -12.80 4.55
N ALA A 115 -4.79 -12.81 3.68
CA ALA A 115 -5.40 -11.58 3.15
C ALA A 115 -5.98 -10.71 4.28
N ARG A 116 -6.57 -11.34 5.30
CA ARG A 116 -7.06 -10.65 6.49
C ARG A 116 -5.92 -10.05 7.32
N ALA A 117 -4.84 -10.78 7.57
CA ALA A 117 -3.67 -10.25 8.27
C ALA A 117 -3.04 -9.05 7.54
N VAL A 118 -2.98 -9.11 6.20
CA VAL A 118 -2.52 -7.98 5.36
C VAL A 118 -3.48 -6.78 5.48
N ALA A 119 -4.79 -7.03 5.48
CA ALA A 119 -5.80 -5.98 5.67
C ALA A 119 -5.68 -5.32 7.04
N ASP A 120 -5.50 -6.10 8.10
CA ASP A 120 -5.35 -5.59 9.47
C ASP A 120 -4.08 -4.72 9.61
N ALA A 121 -2.98 -5.10 8.96
CA ALA A 121 -1.77 -4.26 8.89
C ALA A 121 -2.00 -2.94 8.14
N ALA A 122 -2.72 -2.97 7.01
CA ALA A 122 -3.09 -1.77 6.27
C ALA A 122 -4.03 -0.87 7.07
N VAL A 123 -4.99 -1.44 7.82
CA VAL A 123 -5.91 -0.72 8.72
C VAL A 123 -5.13 -0.07 9.85
N LEU A 124 -4.18 -0.77 10.46
CA LEU A 124 -3.35 -0.20 11.52
C LEU A 124 -2.62 1.06 11.06
N ALA A 125 -1.99 1.02 9.88
CA ALA A 125 -1.33 2.18 9.30
C ALA A 125 -2.33 3.28 8.90
N ALA A 126 -3.46 2.93 8.27
CA ALA A 126 -4.47 3.88 7.82
C ALA A 126 -5.11 4.62 8.99
N THR A 127 -5.51 3.90 10.04
CA THR A 127 -6.10 4.48 11.25
C THR A 127 -5.12 5.43 11.93
N ALA A 128 -3.84 5.06 12.03
CA ALA A 128 -2.81 5.94 12.58
C ALA A 128 -2.69 7.27 11.80
N MET A 129 -2.77 7.24 10.46
CA MET A 129 -2.78 8.44 9.63
C MET A 129 -4.08 9.25 9.74
N LEU A 130 -5.23 8.59 9.86
CA LEU A 130 -6.55 9.21 9.94
C LEU A 130 -6.80 9.92 11.28
N GLU A 131 -6.33 9.30 12.37
CA GLU A 131 -6.65 9.73 13.73
C GLU A 131 -5.57 10.64 14.33
N SER A 132 -4.32 10.54 13.87
CA SER A 132 -3.24 11.39 14.39
C SER A 132 -3.44 12.85 13.97
N PRO A 133 -3.60 13.79 14.93
CA PRO A 133 -3.70 15.21 14.61
C PRO A 133 -2.35 15.79 14.12
N GLU A 134 -1.24 15.13 14.45
CA GLU A 134 0.11 15.53 14.08
C GLU A 134 0.51 15.03 12.67
N TYR A 135 -0.21 14.03 12.15
CA TYR A 135 0.05 13.51 10.82
C TYR A 135 -0.50 14.46 9.75
N ILE A 136 0.41 15.10 9.02
CA ILE A 136 0.10 15.98 7.89
C ILE A 136 0.71 15.35 6.64
N PHE A 137 -0.12 14.80 5.77
CA PHE A 137 0.34 14.28 4.49
C PHE A 137 0.83 15.43 3.59
N PRO A 138 2.08 15.42 3.11
CA PRO A 138 2.56 16.40 2.16
C PRO A 138 1.93 16.09 0.80
N LYS A 139 1.01 16.93 0.33
CA LYS A 139 0.44 16.79 -1.01
C LYS A 139 1.54 16.79 -2.07
N GLN A 140 1.37 15.97 -3.09
CA GLN A 140 2.37 15.75 -4.15
C GLN A 140 1.76 16.01 -5.51
N LYS A 141 2.59 15.99 -6.56
CA LYS A 141 2.12 16.05 -7.95
C LYS A 141 2.68 14.90 -8.75
N VAL A 142 1.78 14.20 -9.44
CA VAL A 142 2.15 13.14 -10.38
C VAL A 142 2.87 13.77 -11.56
N LYS A 143 4.04 13.21 -11.88
CA LYS A 143 4.80 13.60 -13.06
C LYS A 143 4.34 12.70 -14.20
N THR A 144 3.45 13.20 -15.05
CA THR A 144 2.78 12.49 -16.15
C THR A 144 3.69 12.14 -17.35
N GLN A 145 4.89 11.65 -17.07
CA GLN A 145 5.81 11.02 -18.04
C GLN A 145 6.05 9.54 -17.74
N ALA A 146 5.12 8.85 -17.08
CA ALA A 146 5.27 7.42 -16.80
C ALA A 146 5.05 6.56 -18.07
N CYS A 147 5.97 6.66 -19.03
CA CYS A 147 6.26 5.53 -19.89
C CYS A 147 6.99 4.52 -18.98
N LEU A 148 6.24 3.57 -18.41
CA LEU A 148 6.74 2.55 -17.47
C LEU A 148 7.93 1.72 -17.98
N ALA A 149 8.25 1.86 -19.26
CA ALA A 149 9.15 0.99 -19.98
C ALA A 149 10.65 1.34 -19.84
N GLN A 150 11.05 2.48 -19.25
CA GLN A 150 12.43 2.99 -19.50
C GLN A 150 13.19 3.61 -18.31
N GLY A 151 12.66 3.55 -17.08
CA GLY A 151 13.38 4.08 -15.90
C GLY A 151 14.21 3.00 -15.18
N LYS A 152 15.49 3.28 -14.87
CA LYS A 152 16.26 2.47 -13.92
C LYS A 152 15.74 2.75 -12.51
N ILE A 153 15.14 1.76 -11.86
CA ILE A 153 14.58 1.90 -10.51
C ILE A 153 15.59 1.35 -9.49
N PRO A 154 15.93 2.10 -8.43
CA PRO A 154 16.72 1.57 -7.32
C PRO A 154 15.99 0.41 -6.60
N VAL A 155 16.73 -0.52 -5.98
CA VAL A 155 16.15 -1.67 -5.25
C VAL A 155 15.25 -1.24 -4.08
N ASN A 156 15.56 -0.12 -3.43
CA ASN A 156 14.74 0.48 -2.38
C ASN A 156 14.58 1.99 -2.69
N PRO A 157 13.67 2.37 -3.59
CA PRO A 157 13.61 3.72 -4.14
C PRO A 157 13.22 4.80 -3.11
N PHE A 158 12.62 4.39 -1.99
CA PHE A 158 12.10 5.29 -0.95
C PHE A 158 12.80 5.11 0.41
N HIS A 159 13.85 4.29 0.47
CA HIS A 159 14.57 3.99 1.70
C HIS A 159 13.62 3.60 2.85
N TYR A 160 12.76 2.61 2.59
CA TYR A 160 11.76 2.16 3.56
C TYR A 160 12.38 1.76 4.90
N GLU A 161 11.78 2.27 5.98
CA GLU A 161 12.09 1.94 7.37
C GLU A 161 10.93 1.13 7.94
N ARG A 162 11.23 0.00 8.59
CA ARG A 162 10.19 -0.83 9.21
C ARG A 162 9.66 -0.14 10.45
N VAL A 163 8.34 -0.04 10.56
CA VAL A 163 7.66 0.61 11.70
C VAL A 163 6.77 -0.35 12.49
N ALA A 164 6.32 -1.45 11.89
CA ALA A 164 5.59 -2.53 12.57
C ALA A 164 5.64 -3.85 11.76
N GLY A 165 4.90 -4.89 12.20
CA GLY A 165 4.71 -6.17 11.50
C GLY A 165 4.36 -6.01 10.02
N GLY A 166 5.31 -6.27 9.12
CA GLY A 166 5.15 -6.03 7.67
C GLY A 166 4.81 -4.59 7.22
N ILE A 167 4.86 -3.58 8.10
CA ILE A 167 4.55 -2.18 7.78
C ILE A 167 5.84 -1.37 7.72
N TYR A 168 5.97 -0.60 6.64
CA TYR A 168 7.12 0.21 6.31
C TYR A 168 6.71 1.64 5.98
N LYS A 169 7.59 2.60 6.29
CA LYS A 169 7.42 4.03 5.96
C LYS A 169 8.61 4.51 5.14
N PRO A 170 8.43 5.26 4.05
CA PRO A 170 9.55 5.96 3.41
C PRO A 170 10.27 6.89 4.38
N LYS A 171 11.60 6.95 4.29
CA LYS A 171 12.41 7.81 5.17
C LYS A 171 11.93 9.27 5.18
N ASP A 172 11.58 9.79 4.01
CA ASP A 172 11.20 11.18 3.82
C ASP A 172 9.70 11.48 4.09
N MET A 173 8.92 10.45 4.45
CA MET A 173 7.51 10.62 4.82
C MET A 173 7.33 10.88 6.33
N PRO A 174 6.31 11.68 6.73
CA PRO A 174 6.00 11.92 8.13
C PRO A 174 5.69 10.62 8.88
N ASP A 175 6.09 10.58 10.14
CA ASP A 175 5.75 9.48 11.05
C ASP A 175 4.24 9.49 11.32
N PHE A 176 3.59 8.33 11.17
CA PHE A 176 2.17 8.16 11.50
C PHE A 176 1.93 7.36 12.79
N PHE A 177 2.92 6.61 13.26
CA PHE A 177 2.93 6.11 14.63
C PHE A 177 3.58 7.14 15.55
N ALA A 178 3.02 7.33 16.74
CA ALA A 178 3.67 8.13 17.77
C ALA A 178 5.06 7.54 18.05
N LYS A 179 6.09 8.39 18.14
CA LYS A 179 7.38 7.95 18.69
C LYS A 179 7.11 7.58 20.14
N GLU A 180 7.36 6.32 20.52
CA GLU A 180 7.47 6.00 21.93
C GLU A 180 8.49 6.97 22.53
N SER A 181 8.03 7.79 23.47
CA SER A 181 8.91 8.65 24.24
C SER A 181 9.86 7.72 24.98
N VAL A 182 11.09 7.58 24.47
CA VAL A 182 12.17 6.91 25.18
C VAL A 182 12.43 7.73 26.44
N SER A 183 11.83 7.29 27.54
CA SER A 183 12.09 7.76 28.90
C SER A 183 13.35 7.10 29.46
#